data_AF-M9R2J0-F1
#
_entry.id   AF-M9R2J0-F1
#
_cell.length_a   1.000
_cell.length_b   1.000
_cell.length_c   1.000
_cell.angle_alpha   90.00
_cell.angle_beta   90.00
_cell.angle_gamma   90.00
#
_symmetry.space_group_name_H-M   'P 1'
#
loop_
_entity.id
_entity.type
_entity.pdbx_description
1 polymer ?
#
loop_
_entity_poly.entity_id
_entity_poly.type
_entity_poly.pdbx_seq_one_letter_code
_entity_poly.pdbx_strand_id
1 'polypeptide(L)'
;MIKVALTQQAKQAATSDYSDEWHTVLIKAHASGLVDDPTFQQLAGKYAVELIHSHDFITKVREALANGPAPEMGLDALAEFYLPTDVVELRVIDPAGCGAVSYCGVIGDPVQRTKMVAFIRKYYGLRNIYIGINIRRADMADTNLTASAGDVIARRAMVFDFDSKDAPVDDPTWSNALADLVYEDLSNFVMDSGNGFHVWTKWDQWPGACTPENLADSVPAAANMERVMRADSMSDLPRIARLPFTLNLPTATKRKRGATIKMAVSVKGAKA
;
A
#
# COMPACT_ATOMS: atom_id res chain seq x y z
N MET A 1 -13.31 37.84 5.64
CA MET A 1 -13.53 36.90 6.76
C MET A 1 -14.58 35.82 6.47
N ILE A 2 -15.71 36.13 5.81
CA ILE A 2 -16.80 35.15 5.55
C ILE A 2 -16.37 33.98 4.62
N LYS A 3 -15.46 34.21 3.66
CA LYS A 3 -14.95 33.16 2.74
C LYS A 3 -14.10 32.09 3.43
N VAL A 4 -13.42 32.42 4.54
CA VAL A 4 -12.57 31.47 5.28
C VAL A 4 -13.43 30.53 6.15
N ALA A 5 -14.48 31.07 6.78
CA ALA A 5 -15.43 30.30 7.59
C ALA A 5 -16.22 29.27 6.77
N LEU A 6 -16.67 29.64 5.56
CA LEU A 6 -17.35 28.71 4.64
C LEU A 6 -16.43 27.56 4.16
N THR A 7 -15.12 27.82 4.07
CA THR A 7 -14.13 26.79 3.68
C THR A 7 -13.83 25.81 4.82
N GLN A 8 -13.90 26.27 6.08
CA GLN A 8 -13.80 25.40 7.26
C GLN A 8 -15.07 24.58 7.50
N GLN A 9 -16.26 25.16 7.33
CA GLN A 9 -17.52 24.42 7.42
C GLN A 9 -17.69 23.38 6.31
N ALA A 10 -17.23 23.65 5.08
CA ALA A 10 -17.21 22.64 4.02
C ALA A 10 -16.17 21.52 4.25
N LYS A 11 -15.06 21.81 4.96
CA LYS A 11 -14.11 20.79 5.43
C LYS A 11 -14.65 19.97 6.61
N GLN A 12 -15.44 20.57 7.50
CA GLN A 12 -16.13 19.89 8.61
C GLN A 12 -17.38 19.12 8.16
N ALA A 13 -18.06 19.53 7.09
CA ALA A 13 -19.19 18.79 6.54
C ALA A 13 -18.76 17.56 5.71
N ALA A 14 -17.49 17.50 5.29
CA ALA A 14 -16.92 16.33 4.60
C ALA A 14 -16.36 15.26 5.56
N THR A 15 -16.26 15.56 6.86
CA THR A 15 -16.19 14.55 7.91
C THR A 15 -17.61 14.09 8.23
N SER A 16 -18.26 13.41 7.28
CA SER A 16 -19.26 12.42 7.68
C SER A 16 -18.59 11.49 8.70
N ASP A 17 -19.33 11.07 9.71
CA ASP A 17 -18.84 10.33 10.87
C ASP A 17 -18.23 8.97 10.48
N TYR A 18 -17.01 8.97 9.94
CA TYR A 18 -16.27 7.78 9.55
C TYR A 18 -15.65 7.07 10.76
N SER A 19 -16.02 7.47 11.98
CA SER A 19 -15.47 6.95 13.22
C SER A 19 -15.60 5.43 13.32
N ASP A 20 -16.72 4.86 12.85
CA ASP A 20 -16.92 3.41 12.78
C ASP A 20 -15.93 2.70 11.83
N GLU A 21 -15.62 3.31 10.68
CA GLU A 21 -14.59 2.78 9.77
C GLU A 21 -13.22 2.80 10.44
N TRP A 22 -12.90 3.90 11.13
CA TRP A 22 -11.64 4.04 11.87
C TRP A 22 -11.56 3.15 13.09
N HIS A 23 -12.70 2.82 13.72
CA HIS A 23 -12.76 1.83 14.78
C HIS A 23 -12.48 0.42 14.22
N THR A 24 -13.03 0.10 13.05
CA THR A 24 -12.70 -1.14 12.32
C THR A 24 -11.21 -1.21 11.97
N VAL A 25 -10.62 -0.09 11.52
CA VAL A 25 -9.18 0.04 11.28
C VAL A 25 -8.39 -0.22 12.56
N LEU A 26 -8.78 0.38 13.69
CA LEU A 26 -8.11 0.21 14.98
C LEU A 26 -8.12 -1.26 15.44
N ILE A 27 -9.25 -1.95 15.30
CA ILE A 27 -9.38 -3.39 15.59
C ILE A 27 -8.44 -4.21 14.71
N LYS A 28 -8.44 -3.98 13.38
CA LYS A 28 -7.58 -4.73 12.46
C LYS A 28 -6.10 -4.43 12.67
N ALA A 29 -5.77 -3.20 13.05
CA ALA A 29 -4.42 -2.79 13.39
C ALA A 29 -3.88 -3.51 14.63
N HIS A 30 -4.66 -3.56 15.71
CA HIS A 30 -4.31 -4.29 16.93
C HIS A 30 -4.13 -5.79 16.65
N ALA A 31 -5.08 -6.40 15.93
CA ALA A 31 -5.00 -7.82 15.54
C ALA A 31 -3.77 -8.14 14.66
N SER A 32 -3.19 -7.14 14.01
CA SER A 32 -2.00 -7.24 13.17
C SER A 32 -0.71 -6.77 13.87
N GLY A 33 -0.78 -6.42 15.16
CA GLY A 33 0.37 -5.95 15.95
C GLY A 33 0.85 -4.53 15.60
N LEU A 34 0.04 -3.74 14.90
CA LEU A 34 0.37 -2.37 14.49
C LEU A 34 0.02 -1.31 15.55
N VAL A 35 -0.79 -1.69 16.54
CA VAL A 35 -1.14 -0.89 17.71
C VAL A 35 -1.03 -1.79 18.93
N ASP A 36 -0.30 -1.35 19.95
CA ASP A 36 -0.16 -2.10 21.20
C ASP A 36 -1.47 -2.18 21.99
N ASP A 37 -1.57 -3.18 22.87
CA ASP A 37 -2.79 -3.42 23.65
C ASP A 37 -3.19 -2.22 24.53
N PRO A 38 -2.29 -1.57 25.30
CA PRO A 38 -2.65 -0.38 26.08
C PRO A 38 -3.28 0.74 25.24
N THR A 39 -2.69 1.06 24.09
CA THR A 39 -3.19 2.09 23.16
C THR A 39 -4.54 1.69 22.58
N PHE A 40 -4.70 0.42 22.18
CA PHE A 40 -5.97 -0.11 21.69
C PHE A 40 -7.07 0.02 22.73
N GLN A 41 -6.87 -0.52 23.95
CA GLN A 41 -7.87 -0.48 25.03
C GLN A 41 -8.25 0.95 25.38
N GLN A 42 -7.27 1.87 25.43
CA GLN A 42 -7.54 3.28 25.70
C GLN A 42 -8.43 3.92 24.63
N LEU A 43 -8.09 3.76 23.35
CA LEU A 43 -8.81 4.41 22.26
C LEU A 43 -10.18 3.77 22.02
N ALA A 44 -10.24 2.44 21.94
CA ALA A 44 -11.48 1.71 21.73
C ALA A 44 -12.45 1.89 22.92
N GLY A 45 -11.95 1.83 24.16
CA GLY A 45 -12.75 2.07 25.36
C GLY A 45 -13.35 3.47 25.39
N LYS A 46 -12.55 4.51 25.16
CA LYS A 46 -13.05 5.90 25.10
C LYS A 46 -14.07 6.10 24.00
N TYR A 47 -13.87 5.48 22.84
CA TYR A 47 -14.83 5.53 21.73
C TYR A 47 -16.15 4.87 22.10
N ALA A 48 -16.10 3.66 22.68
CA ALA A 48 -17.28 2.88 23.04
C ALA A 48 -18.19 3.53 24.11
N VAL A 49 -17.63 4.37 24.98
CA VAL A 49 -18.38 5.12 25.99
C VAL A 49 -18.52 6.62 25.67
N GLU A 50 -18.30 7.01 24.41
CA GLU A 50 -18.47 8.38 23.91
C GLU A 50 -17.64 9.45 24.66
N LEU A 51 -16.51 9.05 25.26
CA LEU A 51 -15.58 9.94 25.97
C LEU A 51 -14.54 10.60 25.06
N ILE A 52 -14.64 10.39 23.75
CA ILE A 52 -13.79 11.02 22.74
C ILE A 52 -14.63 11.39 21.52
N HIS A 53 -14.46 12.61 21.03
CA HIS A 53 -15.13 13.03 19.80
C HIS A 53 -14.56 12.29 18.58
N SER A 54 -15.41 11.99 17.60
CA SER A 54 -15.03 11.27 16.37
C SER A 54 -13.79 11.84 15.69
N HIS A 55 -13.67 13.17 15.61
CA HIS A 55 -12.51 13.83 15.01
C HIS A 55 -11.20 13.54 15.77
N ASP A 56 -11.25 13.60 17.09
CA ASP A 56 -10.08 13.34 17.95
C ASP A 56 -9.73 11.86 17.95
N PHE A 57 -10.73 10.98 17.92
CA PHE A 57 -10.53 9.53 17.79
C PHE A 57 -9.78 9.20 16.50
N ILE A 58 -10.25 9.67 15.35
CA ILE A 58 -9.60 9.47 14.05
C ILE A 58 -8.16 9.99 14.08
N THR A 59 -7.96 11.20 14.63
CA THR A 59 -6.63 11.81 14.73
C THR A 59 -5.69 10.95 15.57
N LYS A 60 -6.14 10.47 16.74
CA LYS A 60 -5.33 9.61 17.63
C LYS A 60 -5.04 8.24 17.04
N VAL A 61 -6.00 7.61 16.36
CA VAL A 61 -5.75 6.32 15.67
C VAL A 61 -4.69 6.50 14.59
N ARG A 62 -4.79 7.56 13.77
CA ARG A 62 -3.78 7.87 12.76
C ARG A 62 -2.40 8.12 13.38
N GLU A 63 -2.33 8.89 14.46
CA GLU A 63 -1.07 9.16 15.18
C GLU A 63 -0.46 7.87 15.75
N ALA A 64 -1.27 7.01 16.35
CA ALA A 64 -0.82 5.71 16.87
C ALA A 64 -0.22 4.84 15.76
N LEU A 65 -0.86 4.77 14.59
CA LEU A 65 -0.36 4.01 13.45
C LEU A 65 0.89 4.62 12.82
N ALA A 66 0.92 5.95 12.67
CA ALA A 66 2.08 6.65 12.12
C ALA A 66 3.32 6.50 13.03
N ASN A 67 3.14 6.56 14.34
CA ASN A 67 4.24 6.47 15.30
C ASN A 67 4.56 5.03 15.72
N GLY A 68 3.69 4.08 15.41
CA GLY A 68 3.86 2.65 15.66
C GLY A 68 4.80 1.97 14.66
N PRO A 69 4.75 0.63 14.57
CA PRO A 69 5.66 -0.18 13.75
C PRO A 69 5.26 -0.22 12.26
N ALA A 70 4.06 0.22 11.89
CA ALA A 70 3.54 0.10 10.53
C ALA A 70 4.46 0.64 9.41
N PRO A 71 5.11 1.82 9.55
CA PRO A 71 6.06 2.31 8.55
C PRO A 71 7.24 1.38 8.26
N GLU A 72 7.83 0.80 9.31
CA GLU A 72 8.97 -0.12 9.18
C GLU A 72 8.50 -1.48 8.66
N MET A 73 7.43 -2.03 9.26
CA MET A 73 6.85 -3.31 8.84
C MET A 73 6.44 -3.31 7.36
N GLY A 74 5.97 -2.16 6.83
CA GLY A 74 5.64 -2.03 5.42
C GLY A 74 6.85 -2.20 4.50
N LEU A 75 8.02 -1.67 4.89
CA LEU A 75 9.26 -1.84 4.15
C LEU A 75 9.84 -3.24 4.35
N ASP A 76 9.80 -3.77 5.58
CA ASP A 76 10.31 -5.10 5.92
C ASP A 76 9.57 -6.22 5.21
N ALA A 77 8.24 -6.11 5.11
CA ALA A 77 7.41 -7.11 4.43
C ALA A 77 7.75 -7.29 2.95
N LEU A 78 8.42 -6.33 2.32
CA LEU A 78 8.83 -6.41 0.93
C LEU A 78 10.35 -6.48 0.76
N ALA A 79 11.12 -6.53 1.85
CA ALA A 79 12.57 -6.47 1.80
C ALA A 79 13.17 -7.62 0.97
N GLU A 80 12.55 -8.81 0.98
CA GLU A 80 13.03 -9.97 0.23
C GLU A 80 12.96 -9.83 -1.30
N PHE A 81 12.21 -8.85 -1.82
CA PHE A 81 12.12 -8.55 -3.26
C PHE A 81 13.23 -7.60 -3.74
N TYR A 82 14.03 -7.04 -2.83
CA TYR A 82 15.02 -6.01 -3.16
C TYR A 82 16.40 -6.39 -2.64
N LEU A 83 17.44 -5.97 -3.36
CA LEU A 83 18.79 -5.99 -2.82
C LEU A 83 19.01 -4.78 -1.88
N PRO A 84 19.92 -4.85 -0.90
CA PRO A 84 20.22 -3.72 -0.02
C PRO A 84 20.65 -2.44 -0.76
N THR A 85 21.20 -2.58 -1.97
CA THR A 85 21.66 -1.47 -2.81
C THR A 85 20.59 -0.93 -3.76
N ASP A 86 19.43 -1.57 -3.85
CA ASP A 86 18.38 -1.18 -4.79
C ASP A 86 17.73 0.15 -4.36
N VAL A 87 17.55 1.05 -5.33
CA VAL A 87 16.78 2.29 -5.15
C VAL A 87 15.31 2.02 -5.47
N VAL A 88 14.43 2.35 -4.54
CA VAL A 88 12.98 2.21 -4.70
C VAL A 88 12.28 3.56 -4.53
N GLU A 89 11.17 3.74 -5.22
CA GLU A 89 10.32 4.93 -5.08
C GLU A 89 9.23 4.66 -4.05
N LEU A 90 9.12 5.48 -3.02
CA LEU A 90 7.87 5.63 -2.26
C LEU A 90 7.04 6.72 -2.92
N ARG A 91 5.74 6.46 -3.11
CA ARG A 91 4.81 7.41 -3.71
C ARG A 91 3.55 7.51 -2.89
N VAL A 92 3.12 8.74 -2.60
CA VAL A 92 1.84 9.02 -1.95
C VAL A 92 0.88 9.68 -2.90
N ILE A 93 -0.37 9.22 -2.90
CA ILE A 93 -1.43 9.75 -3.76
C ILE A 93 -2.56 10.27 -2.88
N ASP A 94 -2.97 11.51 -3.13
CA ASP A 94 -4.09 12.14 -2.43
C ASP A 94 -5.42 11.52 -2.91
N PRO A 95 -6.22 10.91 -2.02
CA PRO A 95 -7.52 10.34 -2.40
C PRO A 95 -8.52 11.40 -2.91
N ALA A 96 -8.30 12.68 -2.60
CA ALA A 96 -9.09 13.80 -3.13
C ALA A 96 -8.64 14.26 -4.53
N GLY A 97 -7.56 13.69 -5.09
CA GLY A 97 -7.07 14.02 -6.43
C GLY A 97 -6.11 15.21 -6.49
N CYS A 98 -5.61 15.71 -5.35
CA CYS A 98 -4.68 16.85 -5.28
C CYS A 98 -3.22 16.52 -5.68
N GLY A 99 -3.02 15.50 -6.51
CA GLY A 99 -1.72 15.08 -7.01
C GLY A 99 -1.01 14.01 -6.16
N ALA A 100 0.26 13.79 -6.50
CA ALA A 100 1.13 12.78 -5.89
C ALA A 100 2.47 13.40 -5.48
N VAL A 101 3.13 12.78 -4.50
CA VAL A 101 4.50 13.14 -4.07
C VAL A 101 5.31 11.86 -4.01
N SER A 102 6.56 11.92 -4.47
CA SER A 102 7.48 10.78 -4.45
C SER A 102 8.69 11.08 -3.54
N TYR A 103 9.31 10.01 -3.04
CA TYR A 103 10.65 10.02 -2.45
C TYR A 103 11.36 8.73 -2.86
N CYS A 104 12.55 8.83 -3.43
CA CYS A 104 13.35 7.67 -3.84
C CYS A 104 14.49 7.44 -2.85
N GLY A 105 14.68 6.19 -2.41
CA GLY A 105 15.70 5.84 -1.44
C GLY A 105 16.29 4.45 -1.67
N VAL A 106 17.56 4.28 -1.28
CA VAL A 106 18.25 2.99 -1.21
C VAL A 106 17.71 2.21 -0.01
N ILE A 107 17.11 1.04 -0.24
CA ILE A 107 16.32 0.34 0.79
C ILE A 107 17.16 -0.19 1.96
N GLY A 108 18.42 -0.59 1.69
CA GLY A 108 19.34 -1.11 2.69
C GLY A 108 20.27 -0.06 3.31
N ASP A 109 20.23 1.20 2.85
CA ASP A 109 21.00 2.28 3.46
C ASP A 109 20.28 2.81 4.71
N PRO A 110 20.88 2.73 5.92
CA PRO A 110 20.18 3.10 7.15
C PRO A 110 19.71 4.56 7.21
N VAL A 111 20.47 5.48 6.60
CA VAL A 111 20.15 6.92 6.60
C VAL A 111 18.96 7.20 5.70
N GLN A 112 18.98 6.69 4.47
CA GLN A 112 17.88 6.83 3.53
C GLN A 112 16.65 6.04 3.99
N ARG A 113 16.83 4.86 4.59
CA ARG A 113 15.73 4.10 5.21
C ARG A 113 15.03 4.92 6.30
N THR A 114 15.78 5.61 7.16
CA THR A 114 15.20 6.52 8.16
C THR A 114 14.36 7.63 7.49
N LYS A 115 14.83 8.19 6.37
CA LYS A 115 14.07 9.18 5.59
C LYS A 115 12.82 8.58 4.93
N MET A 116 12.89 7.35 4.41
CA MET A 116 11.75 6.61 3.85
C MET A 116 10.66 6.42 4.91
N VAL A 117 11.05 5.99 6.11
CA VAL A 117 10.15 5.82 7.25
C VAL A 117 9.53 7.15 7.65
N ALA A 118 10.32 8.21 7.76
CA ALA A 118 9.81 9.56 8.04
C ALA A 118 8.81 10.05 6.96
N PHE A 119 9.07 9.72 5.69
CA PHE A 119 8.16 10.01 4.58
C PHE A 119 6.82 9.28 4.74
N ILE A 120 6.84 7.98 5.07
CA ILE A 120 5.62 7.20 5.33
C ILE A 120 4.86 7.79 6.52
N ARG A 121 5.53 8.05 7.65
CA ARG A 121 4.93 8.65 8.86
C ARG A 121 4.22 9.96 8.56
N LYS A 122 4.88 10.85 7.80
CA LYS A 122 4.35 12.17 7.44
C LYS A 122 3.00 12.09 6.71
N TYR A 123 2.77 11.05 5.90
CA TYR A 123 1.57 10.92 5.07
C TYR A 123 0.62 9.82 5.52
N TYR A 124 0.95 9.09 6.60
CA TYR A 124 0.18 7.95 7.08
C TYR A 124 -1.26 8.37 7.41
N GLY A 125 -2.24 7.67 6.83
CA GLY A 125 -3.66 7.97 6.99
C GLY A 125 -4.13 9.32 6.45
N LEU A 126 -3.26 10.05 5.75
CA LEU A 126 -3.60 11.25 4.98
C LEU A 126 -3.65 10.96 3.48
N ARG A 127 -2.81 10.04 3.01
CA ARG A 127 -2.68 9.66 1.61
C ARG A 127 -2.54 8.15 1.47
N ASN A 128 -2.89 7.62 0.31
CA ASN A 128 -2.57 6.25 -0.03
C ASN A 128 -1.05 6.16 -0.29
N ILE A 129 -0.39 5.16 0.28
CA ILE A 129 1.07 5.00 0.23
C ILE A 129 1.41 3.78 -0.62
N TYR A 130 2.34 3.96 -1.55
CA TYR A 130 2.78 2.97 -2.51
C TYR A 130 4.30 2.89 -2.55
N ILE A 131 4.80 1.77 -3.06
CA ILE A 131 6.21 1.52 -3.34
C ILE A 131 6.38 1.10 -4.81
N GLY A 132 7.46 1.52 -5.44
CA GLY A 132 7.84 1.09 -6.78
C GLY A 132 8.17 -0.40 -6.79
N ILE A 133 7.56 -1.15 -7.70
CA ILE A 133 7.78 -2.60 -7.82
C ILE A 133 9.20 -2.86 -8.35
N ASN A 134 9.66 -2.00 -9.27
CA ASN A 134 10.91 -2.18 -10.01
C ASN A 134 12.00 -1.22 -9.55
N ILE A 135 13.26 -1.56 -9.83
CA ILE A 135 14.42 -0.83 -9.32
C ILE A 135 14.67 0.43 -10.13
N ARG A 136 14.94 1.53 -9.43
CA ARG A 136 15.30 2.82 -10.04
C ARG A 136 16.81 2.92 -10.23
N ARG A 137 17.25 3.74 -11.19
CA ARG A 137 18.68 4.07 -11.33
C ARG A 137 19.21 4.80 -10.09
N ALA A 138 20.51 4.63 -9.84
CA ALA A 138 21.16 5.05 -8.60
C ALA A 138 21.10 6.57 -8.33
N ASP A 139 21.12 7.40 -9.37
CA ASP A 139 21.04 8.87 -9.26
C ASP A 139 19.65 9.38 -8.83
N MET A 140 18.62 8.52 -8.78
CA MET A 140 17.34 8.87 -8.17
C MET A 140 17.37 8.82 -6.65
N ALA A 141 18.37 8.19 -6.02
CA ALA A 141 18.47 8.11 -4.57
C ALA A 141 18.46 9.49 -3.92
N ASP A 142 17.74 9.63 -2.80
CA ASP A 142 17.55 10.87 -2.04
C ASP A 142 16.91 12.03 -2.84
N THR A 143 16.11 11.69 -3.86
CA THR A 143 15.33 12.67 -4.64
C THR A 143 13.83 12.55 -4.38
N ASN A 144 13.07 13.60 -4.73
CA ASN A 144 11.60 13.59 -4.72
C ASN A 144 11.01 13.45 -6.14
N LEU A 145 11.80 12.95 -7.10
CA LEU A 145 11.36 12.80 -8.48
C LEU A 145 10.44 11.58 -8.60
N THR A 146 9.38 11.73 -9.41
CA THR A 146 8.54 10.60 -9.81
C THR A 146 9.22 9.85 -10.94
N ALA A 147 9.33 8.53 -10.82
CA ALA A 147 9.97 7.72 -11.84
C ALA A 147 9.09 7.54 -13.08
N SER A 148 9.74 7.49 -14.22
CA SER A 148 9.25 7.09 -15.53
C SER A 148 9.87 5.75 -15.95
N ALA A 149 9.48 5.22 -17.10
CA ALA A 149 10.03 3.97 -17.61
C ALA A 149 11.56 4.00 -17.80
N GLY A 150 12.12 5.14 -18.24
CA GLY A 150 13.57 5.31 -18.45
C GLY A 150 14.38 5.44 -17.15
N ASP A 151 13.71 5.52 -16.00
CA ASP A 151 14.36 5.52 -14.69
C ASP A 151 14.51 4.11 -14.11
N VAL A 152 13.88 3.10 -14.72
CA VAL A 152 13.86 1.73 -14.22
C VAL A 152 15.01 0.94 -14.85
N ILE A 153 15.77 0.23 -14.02
CA ILE A 153 16.96 -0.52 -14.45
C ILE A 153 16.80 -2.04 -14.34
N ALA A 154 15.84 -2.51 -13.54
CA ALA A 154 15.59 -3.94 -13.35
C ALA A 154 14.17 -4.18 -12.85
N ARG A 155 13.58 -5.31 -13.27
CA ARG A 155 12.38 -5.89 -12.66
C ARG A 155 12.79 -6.94 -11.63
N ARG A 156 12.34 -6.77 -10.38
CA ARG A 156 12.58 -7.73 -9.30
C ARG A 156 11.36 -8.55 -8.92
N ALA A 157 10.18 -7.97 -9.10
CA ALA A 157 8.93 -8.58 -8.72
C ALA A 157 7.88 -8.41 -9.81
N MET A 158 6.92 -9.31 -9.78
CA MET A 158 5.62 -9.14 -10.42
C MET A 158 4.57 -9.05 -9.32
N VAL A 159 3.55 -8.21 -9.53
CA VAL A 159 2.44 -8.05 -8.60
C VAL A 159 1.15 -8.31 -9.35
N PHE A 160 0.44 -9.36 -8.99
CA PHE A 160 -0.93 -9.59 -9.45
C PHE A 160 -1.90 -8.80 -8.56
N ASP A 161 -2.64 -7.87 -9.15
CA ASP A 161 -3.68 -7.11 -8.46
C ASP A 161 -5.06 -7.71 -8.77
N PHE A 162 -5.60 -8.44 -7.80
CA PHE A 162 -6.90 -9.11 -7.87
C PHE A 162 -7.96 -8.24 -7.21
N ASP A 163 -8.55 -7.28 -7.94
CA ASP A 163 -9.60 -6.42 -7.40
C ASP A 163 -10.90 -7.22 -7.14
N SER A 164 -11.52 -7.01 -5.99
CA SER A 164 -12.76 -7.70 -5.61
C SER A 164 -13.91 -7.44 -6.60
N LYS A 165 -13.92 -6.30 -7.29
CA LYS A 165 -14.98 -5.98 -8.27
C LYS A 165 -14.91 -6.82 -9.54
N ASP A 166 -13.74 -7.39 -9.85
CA ASP A 166 -13.48 -8.19 -11.05
C ASP A 166 -13.40 -9.69 -10.73
N ALA A 167 -13.66 -10.06 -9.48
CA ALA A 167 -13.71 -11.44 -9.02
C ALA A 167 -14.78 -12.23 -9.82
N PRO A 168 -14.48 -13.47 -10.25
CA PRO A 168 -15.46 -14.35 -10.88
C PRO A 168 -16.67 -14.58 -9.97
N VAL A 169 -17.86 -14.78 -10.57
CA VAL A 169 -19.10 -15.04 -9.83
C VAL A 169 -18.99 -16.30 -8.96
N ASP A 170 -18.25 -17.30 -9.45
CA ASP A 170 -17.97 -18.57 -8.79
C ASP A 170 -16.74 -18.53 -7.85
N ASP A 171 -15.99 -17.42 -7.82
CA ASP A 171 -14.89 -17.19 -6.89
C ASP A 171 -14.82 -15.71 -6.44
N PRO A 172 -15.84 -15.22 -5.71
CA PRO A 172 -15.96 -13.80 -5.36
C PRO A 172 -14.87 -13.31 -4.40
N THR A 173 -14.11 -14.24 -3.80
CA THR A 173 -13.02 -13.96 -2.86
C THR A 173 -11.64 -14.23 -3.47
N TRP A 174 -11.55 -14.57 -4.75
CA TRP A 174 -10.30 -15.02 -5.40
C TRP A 174 -9.63 -16.22 -4.71
N SER A 175 -10.39 -16.99 -3.93
CA SER A 175 -9.90 -18.09 -3.10
C SER A 175 -9.26 -19.21 -3.91
N ASN A 176 -9.84 -19.55 -5.06
CA ASN A 176 -9.29 -20.58 -5.94
C ASN A 176 -8.03 -20.07 -6.64
N ALA A 177 -8.06 -18.84 -7.18
CA ALA A 177 -6.90 -18.25 -7.84
C ALA A 177 -5.70 -18.07 -6.88
N LEU A 178 -5.97 -17.68 -5.62
CA LEU A 178 -4.94 -17.59 -4.59
C LEU A 178 -4.40 -18.97 -4.20
N ALA A 179 -5.26 -19.99 -4.10
CA ALA A 179 -4.82 -21.36 -3.83
C ALA A 179 -3.94 -21.91 -4.96
N ASP A 180 -4.28 -21.63 -6.22
CA ASP A 180 -3.49 -22.03 -7.38
C ASP A 180 -2.10 -21.36 -7.35
N LEU A 181 -2.03 -20.05 -7.06
CA LEU A 181 -0.75 -19.35 -6.93
C LEU A 181 0.13 -19.90 -5.80
N VAL A 182 -0.48 -20.31 -4.68
CA VAL A 182 0.24 -20.97 -3.59
C VAL A 182 0.72 -22.35 -4.02
N TYR A 183 -0.12 -23.12 -4.73
CA TYR A 183 0.20 -24.46 -5.21
C TYR A 183 1.38 -24.45 -6.20
N GLU A 184 1.42 -23.46 -7.09
CA GLU A 184 2.49 -23.25 -8.08
C GLU A 184 3.76 -22.59 -7.48
N ASP A 185 3.80 -22.33 -6.17
CA ASP A 185 4.90 -21.60 -5.47
C ASP A 185 5.18 -20.20 -6.07
N LEU A 186 4.15 -19.57 -6.63
CA LEU A 186 4.18 -18.23 -7.24
C LEU A 186 3.71 -17.12 -6.29
N SER A 187 3.46 -17.41 -5.02
CA SER A 187 3.02 -16.43 -4.02
C SER A 187 4.07 -16.24 -2.92
N ASN A 188 5.10 -15.43 -3.19
CA ASN A 188 6.12 -15.10 -2.18
C ASN A 188 5.55 -14.23 -1.06
N PHE A 189 4.61 -13.34 -1.37
CA PHE A 189 3.90 -12.54 -0.38
C PHE A 189 2.48 -12.23 -0.84
N VAL A 190 1.48 -12.44 0.02
CA VAL A 190 0.07 -12.11 -0.27
C VAL A 190 -0.45 -11.09 0.73
N MET A 191 -1.10 -10.06 0.21
CA MET A 191 -1.69 -8.99 1.01
C MET A 191 -3.15 -8.75 0.62
N ASP A 192 -4.03 -8.73 1.62
CA ASP A 192 -5.35 -8.11 1.49
C ASP A 192 -5.13 -6.60 1.39
N SER A 193 -5.39 -6.04 0.22
CA SER A 193 -5.15 -4.63 -0.09
C SER A 193 -6.30 -3.73 0.39
N GLY A 194 -7.37 -4.32 0.94
CA GLY A 194 -8.64 -3.72 1.29
C GLY A 194 -9.68 -3.73 0.16
N ASN A 195 -9.25 -3.79 -1.10
CA ASN A 195 -10.16 -3.85 -2.25
C ASN A 195 -9.89 -5.06 -3.14
N GLY A 196 -9.30 -6.10 -2.59
CA GLY A 196 -8.73 -7.19 -3.36
C GLY A 196 -7.45 -7.72 -2.75
N PHE A 197 -6.68 -8.46 -3.53
CA PHE A 197 -5.41 -9.04 -3.11
C PHE A 197 -4.28 -8.57 -3.99
N HIS A 198 -3.14 -8.26 -3.38
CA HIS A 198 -1.87 -8.18 -4.10
C HIS A 198 -1.09 -9.46 -3.83
N VAL A 199 -0.74 -10.18 -4.89
CA VAL A 199 0.19 -11.32 -4.80
C VAL A 199 1.50 -10.91 -5.43
N TRP A 200 2.56 -10.91 -4.62
CA TRP A 200 3.92 -10.61 -5.04
C TRP A 200 4.67 -11.90 -5.34
N THR A 201 5.31 -11.92 -6.49
CA THR A 201 6.11 -13.03 -6.99
C THR A 201 7.50 -12.50 -7.36
N LYS A 202 8.57 -13.20 -6.98
CA LYS A 202 9.92 -12.81 -7.39
C LYS A 202 10.10 -13.08 -8.88
N TRP A 203 10.69 -12.12 -9.58
CA TRP A 203 10.89 -12.21 -11.02
C TRP A 203 11.97 -13.24 -11.39
N ASP A 204 12.93 -13.51 -10.51
CA ASP A 204 13.97 -14.51 -10.74
C ASP A 204 13.44 -15.96 -10.76
N GLN A 205 12.22 -16.19 -10.29
CA GLN A 205 11.48 -17.44 -10.47
C GLN A 205 10.99 -17.62 -11.92
N TRP A 206 11.09 -16.59 -12.76
CA TRP A 206 10.75 -16.64 -14.19
C TRP A 206 11.99 -16.87 -15.06
N PRO A 207 11.90 -17.69 -16.12
CA PRO A 207 13.02 -17.90 -17.03
C PRO A 207 13.52 -16.58 -17.63
N GLY A 208 14.79 -16.24 -17.37
CA GLY A 208 15.42 -15.02 -17.86
C GLY A 208 15.49 -13.94 -16.77
N ALA A 209 16.62 -13.91 -16.06
CA ALA A 209 16.93 -12.81 -15.15
C ALA A 209 16.81 -11.48 -15.90
N CYS A 210 16.10 -10.52 -15.31
CA CYS A 210 15.95 -9.21 -15.91
C CYS A 210 17.27 -8.44 -15.81
N THR A 211 17.89 -8.16 -16.95
CA THR A 211 19.04 -7.27 -17.10
C THR A 211 18.57 -5.96 -17.73
N PRO A 212 19.33 -4.87 -17.61
CA PRO A 212 19.00 -3.63 -18.31
C PRO A 212 18.77 -3.82 -19.82
N GLU A 213 19.46 -4.77 -20.44
CA GLU A 213 19.37 -5.07 -21.87
C GLU A 213 18.08 -5.78 -22.27
N ASN A 214 17.45 -6.56 -21.38
CA ASN A 214 16.21 -7.29 -21.66
C ASN A 214 14.99 -6.77 -20.87
N LEU A 215 15.14 -5.65 -20.15
CA LEU A 215 14.08 -5.06 -19.34
C LEU A 215 12.81 -4.78 -20.15
N ALA A 216 12.96 -4.35 -21.40
CA ALA A 216 11.84 -4.10 -22.30
C ALA A 216 11.01 -5.38 -22.58
N ASP A 217 11.66 -6.54 -22.68
CA ASP A 217 11.01 -7.83 -22.92
C ASP A 217 10.24 -8.34 -21.68
N SER A 218 10.58 -7.85 -20.50
CA SER A 218 9.85 -8.17 -19.26
C SER A 218 8.41 -7.63 -19.25
N VAL A 219 8.14 -6.54 -19.96
CA VAL A 219 6.80 -5.90 -20.00
C VAL A 219 5.76 -6.78 -20.70
N PRO A 220 5.96 -7.24 -21.94
CA PRO A 220 4.99 -8.14 -22.59
C PRO A 220 4.89 -9.50 -21.87
N ALA A 221 5.97 -10.01 -21.28
CA ALA A 221 5.93 -11.23 -20.48
C ALA A 221 5.04 -11.07 -19.24
N ALA A 222 5.23 -10.00 -18.46
CA ALA A 222 4.39 -9.68 -17.30
C ALA A 222 2.93 -9.45 -17.70
N ALA A 223 2.68 -8.69 -18.77
CA ALA A 223 1.33 -8.44 -19.27
C ALA A 223 0.60 -9.73 -19.70
N ASN A 224 1.33 -10.66 -20.34
CA ASN A 224 0.75 -11.95 -20.69
C ASN A 224 0.38 -12.77 -19.44
N MET A 225 1.21 -12.74 -18.40
CA MET A 225 0.93 -13.43 -17.15
C MET A 225 -0.26 -12.84 -16.41
N GLU A 226 -0.32 -11.52 -16.26
CA GLU A 226 -1.48 -10.82 -15.68
C GLU A 226 -2.78 -11.21 -16.40
N ARG A 227 -2.76 -11.26 -17.73
CA ARG A 227 -3.90 -11.69 -18.55
C ARG A 227 -4.28 -13.15 -18.31
N VAL A 228 -3.32 -14.07 -18.23
CA VAL A 228 -3.58 -15.49 -17.96
C VAL A 228 -4.20 -15.66 -16.57
N MET A 229 -3.69 -14.92 -15.58
CA MET A 229 -4.20 -14.94 -14.21
C MET A 229 -5.49 -14.11 -14.02
N ARG A 230 -5.91 -13.33 -15.02
CA ARG A 230 -7.03 -12.38 -14.96
C ARG A 230 -6.84 -11.29 -13.89
N ALA A 231 -5.59 -10.93 -13.60
CA ALA A 231 -5.25 -9.83 -12.72
C ALA A 231 -5.28 -8.48 -13.46
N ASP A 232 -5.45 -7.40 -12.72
CA ASP A 232 -5.32 -6.03 -13.26
C ASP A 232 -3.90 -5.77 -13.75
N SER A 233 -3.78 -4.87 -14.73
CA SER A 233 -2.49 -4.62 -15.37
C SER A 233 -1.54 -3.81 -14.49
N MET A 234 -0.40 -4.42 -14.17
CA MET A 234 0.70 -3.90 -13.36
C MET A 234 2.06 -4.03 -14.09
N SER A 235 2.02 -4.29 -15.39
CA SER A 235 3.18 -4.70 -16.18
C SER A 235 4.10 -3.57 -16.62
N ASP A 236 3.73 -2.30 -16.53
CA ASP A 236 4.62 -1.20 -16.92
C ASP A 236 5.79 -1.03 -15.93
N LEU A 237 6.89 -0.50 -16.44
CA LEU A 237 8.13 -0.38 -15.70
C LEU A 237 8.03 0.52 -14.45
N PRO A 238 7.49 1.75 -14.49
CA PRO A 238 7.44 2.61 -13.30
C PRO A 238 6.33 2.23 -12.32
N ARG A 239 5.66 1.09 -12.50
CA ARG A 239 4.51 0.69 -11.69
C ARG A 239 4.83 0.71 -10.19
N ILE A 240 3.83 1.19 -9.45
CA ILE A 240 3.81 1.22 -7.99
C ILE A 240 2.72 0.27 -7.48
N ALA A 241 2.95 -0.35 -6.32
CA ALA A 241 1.99 -1.18 -5.61
C ALA A 241 1.77 -0.65 -4.20
N ARG A 242 0.61 -0.93 -3.59
CA ARG A 242 0.28 -0.45 -2.24
C ARG A 242 1.31 -0.98 -1.24
N LEU A 243 1.82 -0.10 -0.39
CA LEU A 243 2.73 -0.50 0.68
C LEU A 243 1.96 -1.29 1.75
N PRO A 244 2.44 -2.47 2.19
CA PRO A 244 1.81 -3.22 3.27
C PRO A 244 1.68 -2.43 4.56
N PHE A 245 0.69 -2.81 5.37
CA PHE A 245 0.38 -2.18 6.66
C PHE A 245 0.08 -0.69 6.57
N THR A 246 -0.44 -0.22 5.43
CA THR A 246 -0.93 1.15 5.24
C THR A 246 -2.44 1.16 4.95
N LEU A 247 -3.04 2.35 5.00
CA LEU A 247 -4.48 2.52 4.79
C LEU A 247 -4.80 2.68 3.30
N ASN A 248 -5.83 1.95 2.86
CA ASN A 248 -6.53 2.20 1.61
C ASN A 248 -7.61 3.26 1.87
N LEU A 249 -7.35 4.48 1.40
CA LEU A 249 -8.25 5.61 1.49
C LEU A 249 -9.04 5.73 0.18
N PRO A 250 -10.34 5.40 0.15
CA PRO A 250 -11.12 5.44 -1.07
C PRO A 250 -11.31 6.89 -1.57
N THR A 251 -11.24 7.06 -2.89
CA THR A 251 -11.59 8.33 -3.55
C THR A 251 -13.08 8.61 -3.45
N ALA A 252 -13.53 9.85 -3.72
CA ALA A 252 -14.95 10.19 -3.75
C ALA A 252 -15.79 9.26 -4.67
N THR A 253 -15.24 8.86 -5.82
CA THR A 253 -15.90 7.92 -6.74
C THR A 253 -15.96 6.49 -6.19
N LYS A 254 -14.96 6.05 -5.42
CA LYS A 254 -15.00 4.75 -4.71
C LYS A 254 -15.99 4.80 -3.54
N ARG A 255 -16.02 5.89 -2.77
CA ARG A 255 -16.99 6.15 -1.69
C ARG A 255 -18.43 6.04 -2.18
N LYS A 256 -18.76 6.64 -3.34
CA LYS A 256 -20.09 6.54 -3.97
C LYS A 256 -20.52 5.11 -4.29
N ARG A 257 -19.57 4.17 -4.41
CA ARG A 257 -19.81 2.75 -4.64
C ARG A 257 -19.81 1.92 -3.34
N GLY A 258 -19.80 2.57 -2.18
CA GLY A 258 -19.81 1.92 -0.87
C GLY A 258 -18.44 1.53 -0.34
N ALA A 259 -17.33 1.96 -0.96
CA ALA A 259 -16.00 1.65 -0.46
C ALA A 259 -15.73 2.36 0.88
N THR A 260 -15.19 1.61 1.84
CA THR A 260 -14.80 2.10 3.18
C THR A 260 -13.28 2.16 3.33
N ILE A 261 -12.78 2.90 4.33
CA ILE A 261 -11.35 2.84 4.69
C ILE A 261 -11.04 1.43 5.18
N LYS A 262 -9.96 0.87 4.67
CA LYS A 262 -9.47 -0.44 5.07
C LYS A 262 -7.97 -0.42 5.25
N MET A 263 -7.49 -1.28 6.13
CA MET A 263 -6.07 -1.50 6.34
C MET A 263 -5.57 -2.63 5.44
N ALA A 264 -4.48 -2.37 4.72
CA ALA A 264 -3.82 -3.39 3.94
C ALA A 264 -2.94 -4.25 4.84
N VAL A 265 -3.15 -5.55 4.88
CA VAL A 265 -2.45 -6.47 5.79
C VAL A 265 -2.04 -7.74 5.06
N SER A 266 -0.92 -8.34 5.49
CA SER A 266 -0.53 -9.66 5.03
C SER A 266 -1.61 -10.70 5.36
N VAL A 267 -1.84 -11.62 4.43
CA VAL A 267 -2.72 -12.78 4.66
C VAL A 267 -1.91 -13.84 5.41
N LYS A 268 -2.33 -14.17 6.64
CA LYS A 268 -1.67 -15.20 7.45
C LYS A 268 -1.62 -16.54 6.70
N GLY A 269 -0.44 -17.16 6.65
CA GLY A 269 -0.23 -18.48 6.07
C GLY A 269 0.32 -18.47 4.63
N ALA A 270 0.35 -17.33 3.95
CA ALA A 270 1.26 -17.14 2.83
C ALA A 270 2.68 -17.04 3.38
N LYS A 271 3.67 -17.69 2.73
CA LYS A 271 5.08 -17.52 3.10
C LYS A 271 5.41 -16.01 3.11
N ALA A 272 6.35 -15.62 3.97
CA ALA A 272 6.98 -14.31 3.99
C ALA A 272 8.51 -14.54 3.99
#